data_AF-A0A966J9Z2-F1
#
_entry.id   AF-A0A966J9Z2-F1
#
_cell.length_a   1.000
_cell.length_b   1.000
_cell.length_c   1.000
_cell.angle_alpha   90.00
_cell.angle_beta   90.00
_cell.angle_gamma   90.00
#
_symmetry.space_group_name_H-M   'P 1'
#
loop_
_entity.id
_entity.type
_entity.pdbx_description
1 polymer ?
#
loop_
_entity_poly.entity_id
_entity_poly.type
_entity_poly.pdbx_seq_one_letter_code
_entity_poly.pdbx_strand_id
1 'polypeptide(L)'
;MTTLDALPDPGERRVAVHATAAGARAVRGGDPWLFDGSISRAGDGSAGDLAVVFDPDRRFAGIGLWDPASPIRVRLLHHGRPTEIDVAWWASRVDAALQRRASLAADPDTTAYRLIHGENDGLPGLVVDRYDSTLVAKVYTPAWLPNLRAVLTPLIERTAAERVVLRTSRTLTDGADGPADGAVLMGEAPDGPIEILERGLQLGVDVIAGHKTGHFLDQRDNRAEVIKRMQPGQALLNTFAYTGVFSSAAAKKGAIYGNTLSQYLVTHSQNTSSQLAKWCIGERQAECQAHGPSDRA
;
A
#
# COMPACT_ATOMS: atom_id res chain seq x y z
N MET A 1 -21.64 5.85 -12.96
CA MET A 1 -20.51 5.07 -13.48
C MET A 1 -19.26 5.69 -12.91
N THR A 2 -18.54 4.95 -12.08
CA THR A 2 -17.32 5.40 -11.41
C THR A 2 -16.11 5.23 -12.33
N THR A 3 -14.97 5.86 -12.01
CA THR A 3 -13.71 5.60 -12.72
C THR A 3 -13.27 4.13 -12.56
N LEU A 4 -13.63 3.49 -11.44
CA LEU A 4 -13.43 2.07 -11.20
C LEU A 4 -14.13 1.24 -12.28
N ASP A 5 -15.38 1.55 -12.64
CA ASP A 5 -16.16 0.85 -13.67
C ASP A 5 -15.55 1.00 -15.07
N ALA A 6 -14.81 2.09 -15.30
CA ALA A 6 -14.14 2.40 -16.56
C ALA A 6 -12.74 1.77 -16.71
N LEU A 7 -12.25 1.05 -15.69
CA LEU A 7 -11.04 0.25 -15.84
C LEU A 7 -11.22 -0.83 -16.92
N PRO A 8 -10.15 -1.19 -17.65
CA PRO A 8 -10.25 -2.20 -18.70
C PRO A 8 -10.77 -3.55 -18.17
N ASP A 9 -11.38 -4.34 -19.03
CA ASP A 9 -11.70 -5.75 -18.76
C ASP A 9 -10.48 -6.64 -19.07
N PRO A 10 -10.27 -7.74 -18.33
CA PRO A 10 -9.24 -8.70 -18.68
C PRO A 10 -9.60 -9.39 -20.00
N GLY A 11 -8.59 -9.78 -20.79
CA GLY A 11 -8.83 -10.52 -22.01
C GLY A 11 -9.51 -11.88 -21.75
N GLU A 12 -10.42 -12.25 -22.66
CA GLU A 12 -11.11 -13.54 -22.60
C GLU A 12 -10.17 -14.73 -22.87
N ARG A 13 -9.09 -14.49 -23.62
CA ARG A 13 -8.12 -15.52 -23.99
C ARG A 13 -7.10 -15.75 -22.89
N ARG A 14 -6.71 -17.01 -22.72
CA ARG A 14 -5.63 -17.41 -21.82
C ARG A 14 -4.31 -17.49 -22.59
N VAL A 15 -3.25 -16.93 -22.03
CA VAL A 15 -1.91 -17.00 -22.62
C VAL A 15 -1.26 -18.33 -22.21
N ALA A 16 -1.02 -19.22 -23.17
CA ALA A 16 -0.29 -20.45 -22.89
C ALA A 16 1.21 -20.14 -22.74
N VAL A 17 1.79 -20.42 -21.58
CA VAL A 17 3.21 -20.17 -21.27
C VAL A 17 3.91 -21.50 -20.97
N HIS A 18 4.92 -21.86 -21.75
CA HIS A 18 5.75 -23.04 -21.53
C HIS A 18 7.04 -22.63 -20.82
N ALA A 19 7.15 -22.96 -19.53
CA ALA A 19 8.33 -22.70 -18.74
C ALA A 19 9.44 -23.73 -19.06
N THR A 20 10.70 -23.33 -18.84
CA THR A 20 11.82 -24.27 -18.81
C THR A 20 11.67 -25.24 -17.62
N ALA A 21 12.44 -26.33 -17.59
CA ALA A 21 12.41 -27.26 -16.47
C ALA A 21 12.72 -26.58 -15.12
N ALA A 22 13.65 -25.62 -15.11
CA ALA A 22 13.97 -24.83 -13.93
C ALA A 22 12.82 -23.88 -13.54
N GLY A 23 12.24 -23.15 -14.51
CA GLY A 23 11.10 -22.27 -14.28
C GLY A 23 9.87 -23.01 -13.75
N ALA A 24 9.54 -24.16 -14.34
CA ALA A 24 8.43 -24.99 -13.88
C ALA A 24 8.66 -25.52 -12.45
N ARG A 25 9.90 -25.88 -12.10
CA ARG A 25 10.26 -26.30 -10.73
C ARG A 25 10.06 -25.15 -9.74
N ALA A 26 10.51 -23.95 -10.07
CA ALA A 26 10.32 -22.74 -9.27
C ALA A 26 8.82 -22.46 -9.03
N VAL A 27 8.02 -22.44 -10.10
CA VAL A 27 6.56 -22.24 -10.01
C VAL A 27 5.91 -23.31 -9.13
N ARG A 28 6.27 -24.59 -9.27
CA ARG A 28 5.74 -25.66 -8.41
C ARG A 28 6.19 -25.55 -6.95
N GLY A 29 7.37 -24.94 -6.72
CA GLY A 29 7.91 -24.63 -5.39
C GLY A 29 7.21 -23.46 -4.70
N GLY A 30 6.34 -22.72 -5.40
CA GLY A 30 5.60 -21.58 -4.85
C GLY A 30 6.21 -20.23 -5.18
N ASP A 31 7.20 -20.16 -6.08
CA ASP A 31 7.79 -18.89 -6.48
C ASP A 31 6.72 -17.99 -7.14
N PRO A 32 6.52 -16.75 -6.65
CA PRO A 32 5.43 -15.90 -7.13
C PRO A 32 5.68 -15.32 -8.52
N TRP A 33 6.85 -15.56 -9.11
CA TRP A 33 7.31 -14.91 -10.33
C TRP A 33 7.87 -15.93 -11.32
N LEU A 34 7.51 -15.78 -12.59
CA LEU A 34 8.16 -16.44 -13.70
C LEU A 34 8.83 -15.39 -14.58
N PHE A 35 10.16 -15.46 -14.64
CA PHE A 35 10.98 -14.51 -15.38
C PHE A 35 11.06 -14.86 -16.87
N ASP A 36 11.36 -13.86 -17.70
CA ASP A 36 11.52 -14.01 -19.16
C ASP A 36 12.49 -15.14 -19.54
N GLY A 37 13.68 -15.18 -18.94
CA GLY A 37 14.66 -16.24 -19.18
C GLY A 37 14.26 -17.64 -18.70
N SER A 38 13.12 -17.77 -18.00
CA SER A 38 12.55 -19.05 -17.57
C SER A 38 11.39 -19.53 -18.46
N ILE A 39 11.14 -18.86 -19.58
CA ILE A 39 10.10 -19.20 -20.55
C ILE A 39 10.75 -19.69 -21.85
N SER A 40 10.33 -20.86 -22.31
CA SER A 40 10.76 -21.44 -23.58
C SER A 40 9.89 -20.99 -24.76
N ARG A 41 8.59 -20.80 -24.51
CA ARG A 41 7.61 -20.34 -25.49
C ARG A 41 6.42 -19.74 -24.76
N ALA A 42 5.88 -18.64 -25.25
CA ALA A 42 4.60 -18.10 -24.82
C ALA A 42 3.72 -17.80 -26.04
N GLY A 43 2.41 -17.84 -25.86
CA GLY A 43 1.47 -17.24 -26.82
C GLY A 43 1.46 -15.72 -26.73
N ASP A 44 0.79 -15.09 -27.68
CA ASP A 44 0.53 -13.65 -27.63
C ASP A 44 -0.54 -13.32 -26.58
N GLY A 45 -0.46 -12.12 -26.00
CA GLY A 45 -1.44 -11.63 -25.04
C GLY A 45 -1.09 -10.24 -24.52
N SER A 46 -2.09 -9.58 -23.97
CA SER A 46 -1.99 -8.25 -23.39
C SER A 46 -1.62 -8.30 -21.91
N ALA A 47 -1.07 -7.20 -21.39
CA ALA A 47 -0.81 -7.08 -19.96
C ALA A 47 -2.12 -7.28 -19.18
N GLY A 48 -2.09 -8.23 -18.24
CA GLY A 48 -3.25 -8.57 -17.39
C GLY A 48 -4.06 -9.76 -17.88
N ASP A 49 -3.80 -10.29 -19.07
CA ASP A 49 -4.37 -11.56 -19.48
C ASP A 49 -3.91 -12.69 -18.54
N LEU A 50 -4.78 -13.67 -18.32
CA LEU A 50 -4.43 -14.82 -17.50
C LEU A 50 -3.52 -15.78 -18.27
N ALA A 51 -2.30 -15.94 -17.78
CA ALA A 51 -1.33 -16.91 -18.27
C ALA A 51 -1.54 -18.26 -17.60
N VAL A 52 -1.60 -19.33 -18.40
CA VAL A 52 -1.56 -20.72 -17.92
C VAL A 52 -0.17 -21.27 -18.19
N VAL A 53 0.55 -21.59 -17.11
CA VAL A 53 1.94 -22.05 -17.16
C VAL A 53 1.99 -23.58 -17.24
N PHE A 54 2.76 -24.08 -18.20
CA PHE A 54 3.02 -25.49 -18.43
C PHE A 54 4.52 -25.79 -18.30
N ASP A 55 4.85 -27.00 -17.86
CA ASP A 55 6.22 -27.51 -17.88
C ASP A 55 6.61 -28.05 -19.29
N PRO A 56 7.87 -28.52 -19.47
CA PRO A 56 8.31 -29.06 -20.77
C PRO A 56 7.51 -30.28 -21.26
N ASP A 57 6.91 -31.05 -20.36
CA ASP A 57 6.06 -32.20 -20.67
C ASP A 57 4.60 -31.78 -20.96
N ARG A 58 4.33 -30.46 -21.03
CA ARG A 58 3.01 -29.85 -21.20
C ARG A 58 2.04 -30.11 -20.03
N ARG A 59 2.55 -30.39 -18.83
CA ARG A 59 1.72 -30.51 -17.64
C ARG A 59 1.55 -29.15 -16.99
N PHE A 60 0.36 -28.90 -16.43
CA PHE A 60 0.05 -27.68 -15.70
C PHE A 60 1.03 -27.42 -14.54
N ALA A 61 1.47 -26.17 -14.39
CA ALA A 61 2.35 -25.70 -13.33
C ALA A 61 1.73 -24.57 -12.48
N GLY A 62 0.99 -23.63 -13.08
CA GLY A 62 0.38 -22.51 -12.36
C GLY A 62 -0.43 -21.58 -13.26
N ILE A 63 -1.08 -20.59 -12.64
CA ILE A 63 -1.82 -19.51 -13.33
C ILE A 63 -1.33 -18.17 -12.78
N GLY A 64 -1.19 -17.16 -13.62
CA GLY A 64 -0.80 -15.83 -13.19
C GLY A 64 -1.17 -14.73 -14.17
N LEU A 65 -0.85 -13.48 -13.81
CA LEU A 65 -1.04 -12.33 -14.68
C LEU A 65 0.13 -12.22 -15.66
N TRP A 66 -0.19 -12.16 -16.95
CA TRP A 66 0.77 -11.95 -18.03
C TRP A 66 1.21 -10.49 -18.11
N ASP A 67 2.49 -10.27 -18.35
CA ASP A 67 3.08 -8.95 -18.60
C ASP A 67 4.16 -9.06 -19.69
N PRO A 68 3.80 -8.80 -20.97
CA PRO A 68 4.69 -8.99 -22.11
C PRO A 68 5.81 -7.93 -22.18
N ALA A 69 5.82 -6.91 -21.32
CA ALA A 69 6.84 -5.88 -21.29
C ALA A 69 7.79 -6.02 -20.07
N SER A 70 7.41 -6.77 -19.04
CA SER A 70 8.20 -6.90 -17.81
C SER A 70 9.20 -8.07 -17.84
N PRO A 71 10.39 -7.93 -17.21
CA PRO A 71 11.27 -9.07 -16.93
C PRO A 71 10.59 -10.18 -16.11
N ILE A 72 9.62 -9.81 -15.26
CA ILE A 72 8.72 -10.75 -14.60
C ILE A 72 7.49 -10.92 -15.50
N ARG A 73 7.55 -11.91 -16.39
CA ARG A 73 6.54 -12.16 -17.42
C ARG A 73 5.23 -12.71 -16.86
N VAL A 74 5.31 -13.52 -15.82
CA VAL A 74 4.12 -14.04 -15.12
C VAL A 74 4.22 -13.76 -13.63
N ARG A 75 3.20 -13.12 -13.09
CA ARG A 75 2.98 -12.95 -11.65
C ARG A 75 1.97 -13.99 -11.19
N LEU A 76 2.45 -15.03 -10.51
CA LEU A 76 1.67 -16.22 -10.20
C LEU A 76 0.60 -15.91 -9.15
N LEU A 77 -0.65 -16.20 -9.51
CA LEU A 77 -1.84 -16.09 -8.67
C LEU A 77 -2.18 -17.43 -8.02
N HIS A 78 -1.87 -18.53 -8.73
CA HIS A 78 -2.26 -19.88 -8.33
C HIS A 78 -1.19 -20.91 -8.65
N HIS A 79 -1.00 -21.82 -7.70
CA HIS A 79 -0.08 -22.95 -7.76
C HIS A 79 -0.84 -24.26 -7.52
N GLY A 80 -0.28 -25.39 -7.97
CA GLY A 80 -0.81 -26.70 -7.63
C GLY A 80 -1.69 -27.31 -8.73
N ARG A 81 -2.94 -27.65 -8.41
CA ARG A 81 -3.88 -28.28 -9.35
C ARG A 81 -4.56 -27.23 -10.22
N PRO A 82 -4.92 -27.53 -11.49
CA PRO A 82 -5.71 -26.62 -12.32
C PRO A 82 -6.98 -26.16 -11.59
N THR A 83 -7.27 -24.86 -11.69
CA THR A 83 -8.50 -24.24 -11.17
C THR A 83 -8.93 -23.13 -12.12
N GLU A 84 -10.19 -22.75 -12.04
CA GLU A 84 -10.68 -21.53 -12.67
C GLU A 84 -10.38 -20.32 -11.77
N ILE A 85 -10.05 -19.17 -12.38
CA ILE A 85 -9.85 -17.88 -11.72
C ILE A 85 -11.08 -17.04 -12.01
N ASP A 86 -12.16 -17.32 -11.27
CA ASP A 86 -13.47 -16.70 -11.40
C ASP A 86 -13.72 -15.68 -10.27
N VAL A 87 -14.95 -15.14 -10.22
CA VAL A 87 -15.37 -14.18 -9.18
C VAL A 87 -15.24 -14.78 -7.78
N ALA A 88 -15.58 -16.04 -7.60
CA ALA A 88 -15.49 -16.73 -6.30
C ALA A 88 -14.03 -16.90 -5.86
N TRP A 89 -13.13 -17.19 -6.79
CA TRP A 89 -11.69 -17.28 -6.53
C TRP A 89 -11.14 -15.95 -6.03
N TRP A 90 -11.44 -14.84 -6.72
CA TRP A 90 -10.99 -13.50 -6.31
C TRP A 90 -11.54 -13.11 -4.93
N ALA A 91 -12.83 -13.34 -4.71
CA ALA A 91 -13.47 -13.12 -3.41
C ALA A 91 -12.75 -13.90 -2.29
N SER A 92 -12.44 -15.18 -2.52
CA SER A 92 -11.75 -16.02 -1.54
C SER A 92 -10.34 -15.50 -1.18
N ARG A 93 -9.61 -14.90 -2.15
CA ARG A 93 -8.30 -14.28 -1.90
C ARG A 93 -8.43 -13.05 -1.02
N VAL A 94 -9.43 -12.21 -1.29
CA VAL A 94 -9.74 -11.04 -0.47
C VAL A 94 -10.13 -11.46 0.94
N ASP A 95 -11.02 -12.44 1.07
CA ASP A 95 -11.45 -12.98 2.37
C ASP A 95 -10.26 -13.50 3.20
N ALA A 96 -9.37 -14.27 2.58
CA ALA A 96 -8.17 -14.76 3.23
C ALA A 96 -7.25 -13.61 3.70
N ALA A 97 -7.08 -12.57 2.89
CA ALA A 97 -6.24 -11.43 3.24
C ALA A 97 -6.84 -10.60 4.38
N LEU A 98 -8.16 -10.36 4.37
CA LEU A 98 -8.88 -9.67 5.44
C LEU A 98 -8.86 -10.46 6.75
N GLN A 99 -9.04 -11.78 6.69
CA GLN A 99 -8.98 -12.65 7.86
C GLN A 99 -7.62 -12.55 8.58
N ARG A 100 -6.51 -12.45 7.82
CA ARG A 100 -5.17 -12.22 8.40
C ARG A 100 -5.04 -10.89 9.13
N ARG A 101 -5.89 -9.90 8.82
CA ARG A 101 -5.90 -8.56 9.44
C ARG A 101 -7.06 -8.35 10.39
N ALA A 102 -7.83 -9.39 10.72
CA ALA A 102 -9.01 -9.28 11.57
C ALA A 102 -8.68 -8.61 12.93
N SER A 103 -7.52 -8.89 13.52
CA SER A 103 -7.10 -8.26 14.78
C SER A 103 -6.81 -6.77 14.67
N LEU A 104 -6.34 -6.30 13.49
CA LEU A 104 -6.13 -4.87 13.23
C LEU A 104 -7.45 -4.17 12.95
N ALA A 105 -8.36 -4.83 12.22
CA ALA A 105 -9.69 -4.32 11.95
C ALA A 105 -10.56 -4.19 13.22
N ALA A 106 -10.33 -5.07 14.21
CA ALA A 106 -11.01 -5.04 15.50
C ALA A 106 -10.39 -4.08 16.53
N ASP A 107 -9.23 -3.47 16.22
CA ASP A 107 -8.55 -2.55 17.12
C ASP A 107 -9.12 -1.13 16.96
N PRO A 108 -9.86 -0.59 17.96
CA PRO A 108 -10.46 0.75 17.85
C PRO A 108 -9.42 1.87 17.78
N ASP A 109 -8.18 1.59 18.19
CA ASP A 109 -7.08 2.54 18.14
C ASP A 109 -6.30 2.48 16.82
N THR A 110 -6.74 1.67 15.85
CA THR A 110 -6.07 1.51 14.55
C THR A 110 -7.07 1.57 13.39
N THR A 111 -7.09 2.68 12.66
CA THR A 111 -7.90 2.84 11.43
C THR A 111 -7.07 2.79 10.16
N ALA A 112 -5.74 2.65 10.26
CA ALA A 112 -4.86 2.50 9.12
C ALA A 112 -3.98 1.26 9.17
N TYR A 113 -4.05 0.45 8.11
CA TYR A 113 -3.29 -0.79 7.98
C TYR A 113 -3.35 -1.36 6.56
N ARG A 114 -2.39 -2.24 6.25
CA ARG A 114 -2.32 -2.92 4.95
C ARG A 114 -3.32 -4.07 4.86
N LEU A 115 -4.23 -4.02 3.88
CA LEU A 115 -5.19 -5.08 3.57
C LEU A 115 -4.57 -6.15 2.68
N ILE A 116 -3.94 -5.74 1.57
CA ILE A 116 -3.29 -6.63 0.61
C ILE A 116 -1.79 -6.32 0.56
N HIS A 117 -0.95 -7.34 0.72
CA HIS A 117 0.50 -7.24 0.74
C HIS A 117 1.19 -8.07 -0.34
N GLY A 118 0.80 -7.87 -1.60
CA GLY A 118 1.49 -8.44 -2.75
C GLY A 118 1.53 -9.96 -2.73
N GLU A 119 2.72 -10.49 -2.95
CA GLU A 119 3.06 -11.92 -2.96
C GLU A 119 2.63 -12.61 -1.66
N ASN A 120 2.75 -11.95 -0.51
CA ASN A 120 2.39 -12.52 0.80
C ASN A 120 0.89 -12.82 0.94
N ASP A 121 0.06 -12.20 0.10
CA ASP A 121 -1.38 -12.47 0.04
C ASP A 121 -1.80 -13.21 -1.24
N GLY A 122 -0.83 -13.69 -2.03
CA GLY A 122 -1.09 -14.39 -3.30
C GLY A 122 -1.51 -13.47 -4.44
N LEU A 123 -1.21 -12.17 -4.33
CA LEU A 123 -1.55 -11.14 -5.31
C LEU A 123 -0.28 -10.35 -5.71
N PRO A 124 0.72 -10.98 -6.35
CA PRO A 124 2.03 -10.37 -6.59
C PRO A 124 1.96 -9.04 -7.34
N GLY A 125 2.63 -8.00 -6.84
CA GLY A 125 2.62 -6.67 -7.44
C GLY A 125 1.38 -5.80 -7.16
N LEU A 126 0.47 -6.22 -6.28
CA LEU A 126 -0.65 -5.41 -5.77
C LEU A 126 -0.49 -5.16 -4.27
N VAL A 127 -0.59 -3.89 -3.87
CA VAL A 127 -0.74 -3.49 -2.47
C VAL A 127 -2.06 -2.75 -2.32
N VAL A 128 -2.79 -3.00 -1.23
CA VAL A 128 -3.95 -2.19 -0.86
C VAL A 128 -3.81 -1.81 0.61
N ASP A 129 -3.71 -0.52 0.88
CA ASP A 129 -3.67 0.04 2.23
C ASP A 129 -5.02 0.69 2.55
N ARG A 130 -5.46 0.55 3.80
CA ARG A 130 -6.61 1.25 4.36
C ARG A 130 -6.14 2.45 5.16
N TYR A 131 -6.79 3.58 4.95
CA TYR A 131 -6.69 4.80 5.76
C TYR A 131 -8.12 5.25 6.09
N ASP A 132 -8.59 4.88 7.27
CA ASP A 132 -9.98 5.10 7.69
C ASP A 132 -11.01 4.55 6.68
N SER A 133 -11.90 5.38 6.12
CA SER A 133 -12.86 4.95 5.07
C SER A 133 -12.26 4.90 3.65
N THR A 134 -10.97 5.22 3.48
CA THR A 134 -10.30 5.27 2.18
C THR A 134 -9.40 4.06 1.93
N LEU A 135 -9.52 3.42 0.76
CA LEU A 135 -8.57 2.44 0.27
C LEU A 135 -7.60 3.09 -0.72
N VAL A 136 -6.33 2.74 -0.62
CA VAL A 136 -5.29 3.13 -1.58
C VAL A 136 -4.73 1.88 -2.21
N ALA A 137 -5.06 1.65 -3.48
CA ALA A 137 -4.58 0.53 -4.27
C ALA A 137 -3.30 0.95 -5.01
N LYS A 138 -2.18 0.33 -4.69
CA LYS A 138 -0.91 0.54 -5.39
C LYS A 138 -0.59 -0.63 -6.30
N VAL A 139 -0.44 -0.32 -7.59
CA VAL A 139 -0.02 -1.28 -8.62
C VAL A 139 1.41 -1.00 -9.08
N TYR A 140 2.18 -2.07 -9.27
CA TYR A 140 3.59 -2.00 -9.72
C TYR A 140 3.78 -2.48 -11.17
N THR A 141 2.69 -2.91 -11.81
CA THR A 141 2.66 -3.45 -13.18
C THR A 141 1.32 -3.09 -13.83
N PRO A 142 1.28 -2.90 -15.16
CA PRO A 142 0.02 -2.60 -15.83
C PRO A 142 -0.90 -3.83 -15.85
N ALA A 143 -0.36 -5.03 -15.64
CA ALA A 143 -1.11 -6.28 -15.64
C ALA A 143 -2.21 -6.35 -14.58
N TRP A 144 -2.14 -5.51 -13.54
CA TRP A 144 -3.20 -5.41 -12.55
C TRP A 144 -4.41 -4.61 -13.03
N LEU A 145 -4.25 -3.63 -13.92
CA LEU A 145 -5.33 -2.71 -14.28
C LEU A 145 -6.61 -3.43 -14.74
N PRO A 146 -6.55 -4.45 -15.63
CA PRO A 146 -7.75 -5.14 -16.07
C PRO A 146 -8.42 -5.99 -14.97
N ASN A 147 -7.64 -6.46 -14.00
CA ASN A 147 -8.10 -7.37 -12.94
C ASN A 147 -8.41 -6.64 -11.63
N LEU A 148 -8.14 -5.34 -11.54
CA LEU A 148 -8.19 -4.60 -10.29
C LEU A 148 -9.62 -4.52 -9.73
N ARG A 149 -10.63 -4.40 -10.60
CA ARG A 149 -12.05 -4.43 -10.22
C ARG A 149 -12.42 -5.71 -9.47
N ALA A 150 -11.89 -6.86 -9.86
CA ALA A 150 -12.19 -8.15 -9.24
C ALA A 150 -11.68 -8.24 -7.79
N VAL A 151 -10.67 -7.44 -7.43
CA VAL A 151 -10.13 -7.37 -6.06
C VAL A 151 -10.75 -6.21 -5.27
N LEU A 152 -10.91 -5.04 -5.90
CA LEU A 152 -11.40 -3.84 -5.21
C LEU A 152 -12.88 -3.92 -4.86
N THR A 153 -13.73 -4.47 -5.73
CA THR A 153 -15.17 -4.60 -5.48
C THR A 153 -15.45 -5.37 -4.18
N PRO A 154 -14.95 -6.61 -4.01
CA PRO A 154 -15.15 -7.33 -2.75
C PRO A 154 -14.49 -6.64 -1.54
N LEU A 155 -13.36 -5.95 -1.71
CA LEU A 155 -12.74 -5.17 -0.63
C LEU A 155 -13.64 -4.01 -0.18
N ILE A 156 -14.18 -3.22 -1.13
CA ILE A 156 -15.08 -2.10 -0.85
C ILE A 156 -16.28 -2.60 -0.04
N GLU A 157 -16.96 -3.64 -0.52
CA GLU A 157 -18.14 -4.22 0.13
C GLU A 157 -17.85 -4.68 1.57
N ARG A 158 -16.74 -5.41 1.78
CA ARG A 158 -16.40 -6.01 3.08
C ARG A 158 -15.84 -5.01 4.08
N THR A 159 -15.29 -3.89 3.60
CA THR A 159 -14.66 -2.87 4.44
C THR A 159 -15.52 -1.63 4.63
N ALA A 160 -16.64 -1.55 3.90
CA ALA A 160 -17.48 -0.35 3.78
C ALA A 160 -16.67 0.89 3.41
N ALA A 161 -15.68 0.73 2.51
CA ALA A 161 -14.88 1.85 2.06
C ALA A 161 -15.72 2.83 1.23
N GLU A 162 -15.52 4.12 1.45
CA GLU A 162 -16.23 5.21 0.77
C GLU A 162 -15.43 5.81 -0.39
N ARG A 163 -14.11 5.54 -0.40
CA ARG A 163 -13.18 6.09 -1.39
C ARG A 163 -12.14 5.05 -1.78
N VAL A 164 -11.78 5.04 -3.07
CA VAL A 164 -10.62 4.32 -3.57
C VAL A 164 -9.72 5.22 -4.39
N VAL A 165 -8.44 5.27 -4.05
CA VAL A 165 -7.39 5.98 -4.78
C VAL A 165 -6.43 4.97 -5.41
N LEU A 166 -6.10 5.18 -6.69
CA LEU A 166 -5.06 4.43 -7.40
C LEU A 166 -3.71 5.12 -7.22
N ARG A 167 -2.69 4.34 -6.85
CA ARG A 167 -1.29 4.74 -6.94
C ARG A 167 -0.55 3.83 -7.90
N THR A 168 0.34 4.39 -8.70
CA THR A 168 1.12 3.63 -9.68
C THR A 168 2.62 3.81 -9.39
N SER A 169 3.47 2.93 -9.95
CA SER A 169 4.91 3.18 -9.97
C SER A 169 5.25 4.21 -11.05
N ARG A 170 6.35 4.95 -10.89
CA ARG A 170 6.81 5.93 -11.90
C ARG A 170 7.02 5.33 -13.28
N THR A 171 7.37 4.04 -13.34
CA THR A 171 7.53 3.30 -14.60
C THR A 171 6.22 3.07 -15.35
N LEU A 172 5.07 3.25 -14.69
CA LEU A 172 3.74 3.09 -15.29
C LEU A 172 3.16 4.40 -15.83
N THR A 173 3.56 5.55 -15.27
CA THR A 173 3.01 6.87 -15.64
C THR A 173 3.44 7.32 -17.02
N ASP A 174 4.55 6.79 -17.54
CA ASP A 174 5.20 7.34 -18.74
C ASP A 174 4.72 6.68 -20.06
N GLY A 175 3.76 5.73 -20.02
CA GLY A 175 3.45 4.94 -21.21
C GLY A 175 2.11 4.20 -21.30
N ALA A 176 1.05 4.60 -20.59
CA ALA A 176 -0.24 3.88 -20.64
C ALA A 176 -1.46 4.78 -20.84
N ASP A 177 -2.37 4.36 -21.72
CA ASP A 177 -3.78 4.73 -21.67
C ASP A 177 -4.38 4.15 -20.38
N GLY A 178 -4.69 5.00 -19.40
CA GLY A 178 -5.23 4.56 -18.11
C GLY A 178 -5.25 5.67 -17.06
N PRO A 179 -5.77 5.39 -15.85
CA PRO A 179 -5.84 6.39 -14.79
C PRO A 179 -4.44 6.80 -14.30
N ALA A 180 -4.25 8.09 -14.09
CA ALA A 180 -2.99 8.65 -13.60
C ALA A 180 -2.67 8.22 -12.15
N ASP A 181 -1.40 8.38 -11.73
CA ASP A 181 -1.03 8.24 -10.31
C ASP A 181 -1.84 9.25 -9.47
N GLY A 182 -2.46 8.77 -8.39
CA GLY A 182 -3.32 9.57 -7.52
C GLY A 182 -4.77 9.68 -8.00
N ALA A 183 -5.16 9.00 -9.09
CA ALA A 183 -6.54 9.03 -9.57
C ALA A 183 -7.52 8.43 -8.54
N VAL A 184 -8.66 9.10 -8.38
CA VAL A 184 -9.77 8.59 -7.57
C VAL A 184 -10.61 7.64 -8.41
N LEU A 185 -10.60 6.36 -8.04
CA LEU A 185 -11.36 5.31 -8.73
C LEU A 185 -12.83 5.31 -8.31
N MET A 186 -13.09 5.59 -7.03
CA MET A 186 -14.44 5.59 -6.44
C MET A 186 -14.48 6.62 -5.31
N GLY A 187 -15.63 7.28 -5.14
CA GLY A 187 -15.84 8.33 -4.14
C GLY A 187 -15.36 9.71 -4.61
N GLU A 188 -15.40 10.69 -3.71
CA GLU A 188 -14.92 12.06 -3.97
C GLU A 188 -13.42 12.18 -3.70
N ALA A 189 -12.74 13.11 -4.37
CA ALA A 189 -11.36 13.41 -4.04
C ALA A 189 -11.26 13.97 -2.61
N PRO A 190 -10.24 13.60 -1.83
CA PRO A 190 -10.04 14.18 -0.51
C PRO A 190 -9.63 15.66 -0.61
N ASP A 191 -10.25 16.52 0.19
CA ASP A 191 -9.91 17.95 0.30
C ASP A 191 -8.63 18.22 1.12
N GLY A 192 -8.02 17.17 1.68
CA GLY A 192 -6.82 17.24 2.50
C GLY A 192 -6.33 15.87 2.95
N PRO A 193 -5.36 15.81 3.88
CA PRO A 193 -4.87 14.56 4.43
C PRO A 193 -6.01 13.76 5.11
N ILE A 194 -6.02 12.45 4.90
CA ILE A 194 -6.93 11.53 5.60
C ILE A 194 -6.48 11.41 7.05
N GLU A 195 -7.37 11.72 7.98
CA GLU A 195 -7.12 11.51 9.41
C GLU A 195 -7.23 10.02 9.76
N ILE A 196 -6.23 9.51 10.48
CA ILE A 196 -6.17 8.11 10.87
C ILE A 196 -5.74 7.96 12.33
N LEU A 197 -6.03 6.78 12.88
CA LEU A 197 -5.46 6.29 14.12
C LEU A 197 -4.47 5.16 13.83
N GLU A 198 -3.31 5.24 14.48
CA GLU A 198 -2.31 4.17 14.49
C GLU A 198 -1.90 3.88 15.94
N ARG A 199 -2.49 2.85 16.57
CA ARG A 199 -2.34 2.55 18.01
C ARG A 199 -2.57 3.80 18.88
N GLY A 200 -3.63 4.54 18.54
CA GLY A 200 -4.08 5.76 19.23
C GLY A 200 -3.22 6.99 18.93
N LEU A 201 -2.28 6.93 18.00
CA LEU A 201 -1.59 8.11 17.46
C LEU A 201 -2.44 8.67 16.31
N GLN A 202 -2.90 9.92 16.44
CA GLN A 202 -3.63 10.63 15.39
C GLN A 202 -2.65 11.19 14.36
N LEU A 203 -2.87 10.90 13.08
CA LEU A 203 -2.01 11.31 11.97
C LEU A 203 -2.85 11.74 10.77
N GLY A 204 -2.34 12.71 10.01
CA GLY A 204 -2.87 13.06 8.68
C GLY A 204 -2.04 12.42 7.58
N VAL A 205 -2.69 11.76 6.62
CA VAL A 205 -2.04 11.04 5.51
C VAL A 205 -2.48 11.61 4.15
N ASP A 206 -1.55 12.17 3.39
CA ASP A 206 -1.79 12.54 2.00
C ASP A 206 -1.72 11.29 1.10
N VAL A 207 -2.89 10.79 0.71
CA VAL A 207 -3.01 9.58 -0.10
C VAL A 207 -2.80 9.82 -1.61
N ILE A 208 -2.89 11.06 -2.08
CA ILE A 208 -2.75 11.41 -3.50
C ILE A 208 -1.28 11.65 -3.85
N ALA A 209 -0.60 12.53 -3.12
CA ALA A 209 0.76 12.97 -3.44
C ALA A 209 1.82 12.40 -2.49
N GLY A 210 1.41 11.86 -1.32
CA GLY A 210 2.33 11.29 -0.34
C GLY A 210 3.15 10.11 -0.87
N HIS A 211 4.26 9.82 -0.18
CA HIS A 211 5.17 8.72 -0.55
C HIS A 211 4.50 7.36 -0.36
N LYS A 212 4.90 6.37 -1.18
CA LYS A 212 4.29 5.02 -1.22
C LYS A 212 2.80 5.07 -1.56
N THR A 213 1.96 4.93 -0.55
CA THR A 213 0.48 4.99 -0.55
C THR A 213 -0.03 6.16 0.30
N GLY A 214 0.90 6.96 0.84
CA GLY A 214 0.67 8.11 1.70
C GLY A 214 1.45 8.02 3.02
N HIS A 215 1.64 6.82 3.57
CA HIS A 215 2.27 6.61 4.88
C HIS A 215 3.03 5.29 4.99
N PHE A 216 4.04 5.24 5.85
CA PHE A 216 4.86 4.06 6.12
C PHE A 216 4.23 3.20 7.22
N LEU A 217 3.18 2.44 6.87
CA LEU A 217 2.46 1.54 7.80
C LEU A 217 3.34 0.38 8.34
N ASP A 218 4.39 0.02 7.60
CA ASP A 218 5.39 -0.98 8.00
C ASP A 218 6.19 -0.57 9.25
N GLN A 219 6.21 0.72 9.58
CA GLN A 219 6.92 1.28 10.74
C GLN A 219 6.04 1.41 11.99
N ARG A 220 4.79 0.94 11.97
CA ARG A 220 3.83 1.08 13.09
C ARG A 220 4.38 0.54 14.41
N ASP A 221 4.89 -0.69 14.41
CA ASP A 221 5.35 -1.33 15.64
C ASP A 221 6.67 -0.70 16.14
N ASN A 222 7.51 -0.21 15.22
CA ASN A 222 8.71 0.56 15.59
C ASN A 222 8.34 1.90 16.25
N ARG A 223 7.30 2.58 15.76
CA ARG A 223 6.77 3.79 16.41
C ARG A 223 6.14 3.49 17.76
N ALA A 224 5.46 2.36 17.91
CA ALA A 224 4.95 1.90 19.20
C ALA A 224 6.09 1.68 20.23
N GLU A 225 7.23 1.13 19.79
CA GLU A 225 8.40 0.99 20.65
C GLU A 225 8.99 2.34 21.06
N VAL A 226 8.96 3.36 20.20
CA VAL A 226 9.32 4.73 20.62
C VAL A 226 8.38 5.23 21.71
N ILE A 227 7.06 5.12 21.51
CA ILE A 227 6.05 5.52 22.51
C ILE A 227 6.27 4.78 23.84
N LYS A 228 6.61 3.49 23.80
CA LYS A 228 6.81 2.66 24.99
C LYS A 228 8.07 3.06 25.78
N ARG A 229 9.15 3.40 25.08
CA ARG A 229 10.47 3.64 25.71
C ARG A 229 10.66 5.08 26.17
N MET A 230 9.96 6.04 25.54
CA MET A 230 10.19 7.45 25.81
C MET A 230 9.55 7.92 27.12
N GLN A 231 10.28 8.74 27.85
CA GLN A 231 9.86 9.39 29.10
C GLN A 231 9.71 10.91 28.91
N PRO A 232 8.87 11.58 29.71
CA PRO A 232 8.74 13.03 29.67
C PRO A 232 10.10 13.75 29.83
N GLY A 233 10.34 14.78 29.03
CA GLY A 233 11.56 15.59 29.07
C GLY A 233 12.79 14.98 28.39
N GLN A 234 12.71 13.74 27.88
CA GLN A 234 13.81 13.17 27.10
C GLN A 234 13.95 13.83 25.73
N ALA A 235 15.19 13.98 25.27
CA ALA A 235 15.49 14.51 23.95
C ALA A 235 15.57 13.38 22.91
N LEU A 236 14.94 13.57 21.75
CA LEU A 236 15.00 12.66 20.60
C LEU A 236 15.43 13.40 19.33
N LEU A 237 16.44 12.88 18.64
CA LEU A 237 16.83 13.32 17.30
C LEU A 237 16.27 12.35 16.26
N ASN A 238 15.33 12.81 15.44
CA ASN A 238 14.77 12.06 14.33
C ASN A 238 15.45 12.46 13.02
N THR A 239 16.35 11.61 12.53
CA THR A 239 17.03 11.83 11.25
C THR A 239 16.24 11.22 10.10
N PHE A 240 16.19 11.90 8.95
CA PHE A 240 15.35 11.51 7.79
C PHE A 240 13.87 11.45 8.16
N ALA A 241 13.41 12.48 8.89
CA ALA A 241 12.15 12.45 9.59
C ALA A 241 10.91 12.30 8.70
N TYR A 242 11.02 12.55 7.38
CA TYR A 242 9.90 12.61 6.45
C TYR A 242 8.80 13.54 6.98
N THR A 243 7.60 13.03 7.28
CA THR A 243 6.47 13.76 7.89
C THR A 243 6.54 13.86 9.42
N GLY A 244 7.62 13.36 10.04
CA GLY A 244 7.90 13.53 11.47
C GLY A 244 7.20 12.54 12.40
N VAL A 245 6.65 11.44 11.88
CA VAL A 245 5.77 10.53 12.65
C VAL A 245 6.46 9.91 13.88
N PHE A 246 7.75 9.56 13.80
CA PHE A 246 8.51 9.10 14.97
C PHE A 246 8.65 10.18 16.05
N SER A 247 8.72 11.45 15.63
CA SER A 247 8.75 12.60 16.54
C SER A 247 7.38 12.84 17.16
N SER A 248 6.29 12.71 16.39
CA SER A 248 4.91 12.75 16.93
C SER A 248 4.67 11.63 17.95
N ALA A 249 5.19 10.43 17.69
CA ALA A 249 5.17 9.31 18.63
C ALA A 249 5.91 9.64 19.93
N ALA A 250 7.10 10.25 19.85
CA ALA A 250 7.84 10.71 21.03
C ALA A 250 7.12 11.86 21.77
N ALA A 251 6.56 12.81 21.04
CA ALA A 251 5.83 13.97 21.57
C ALA A 251 4.60 13.54 22.40
N LYS A 252 3.92 12.45 22.01
CA LYS A 252 2.82 11.84 22.79
C LYS A 252 3.23 11.45 24.22
N LYS A 253 4.53 11.30 24.50
CA LYS A 253 5.10 11.05 25.85
C LYS A 253 5.75 12.27 26.50
N GLY A 254 5.62 13.46 25.92
CA GLY A 254 6.22 14.70 26.44
C GLY A 254 7.73 14.80 26.17
N ALA A 255 8.24 14.15 25.13
CA ALA A 255 9.63 14.29 24.71
C ALA A 255 9.89 15.63 24.02
N ILE A 256 11.12 16.14 24.15
CA ILE A 256 11.66 17.23 23.33
C ILE A 256 12.24 16.58 22.07
N TYR A 257 11.89 17.05 20.87
CA TYR A 257 12.37 16.43 19.64
C TYR A 257 12.91 17.43 18.62
N GLY A 258 13.90 16.98 17.86
CA GLY A 258 14.45 17.68 16.70
C GLY A 258 14.39 16.80 15.46
N ASN A 259 14.11 17.39 14.30
CA ASN A 259 14.02 16.70 13.02
C ASN A 259 15.13 17.16 12.08
N THR A 260 15.74 16.24 11.33
CA THR A 260 16.67 16.58 10.24
C THR A 260 16.26 15.89 8.94
N LEU A 261 16.52 16.57 7.80
CA LEU A 261 16.19 16.10 6.44
C LEU A 261 14.69 15.72 6.27
N SER A 262 13.80 16.64 6.66
CA SER A 262 12.37 16.52 6.31
C SER A 262 12.10 17.28 5.02
N GLN A 263 11.38 16.65 4.10
CA GLN A 263 10.94 17.25 2.85
C GLN A 263 9.83 18.31 3.04
N TYR A 264 9.29 18.44 4.27
CA TYR A 264 8.14 19.29 4.61
C TYR A 264 8.40 20.31 5.73
N LEU A 265 9.65 20.54 6.12
CA LEU A 265 9.99 21.55 7.14
C LEU A 265 10.04 22.96 6.55
N VAL A 266 8.86 23.54 6.25
CA VAL A 266 8.67 25.01 6.38
C VAL A 266 7.29 25.41 6.95
N THR A 267 6.21 24.62 6.84
CA THR A 267 4.86 25.16 7.22
C THR A 267 3.93 24.32 8.10
N HIS A 268 4.23 23.06 8.42
CA HIS A 268 3.25 22.22 9.15
C HIS A 268 3.60 21.85 10.60
N SER A 269 4.82 22.16 11.09
CA SER A 269 5.13 21.95 12.51
C SER A 269 4.59 23.05 13.44
N GLN A 270 4.07 24.16 12.89
CA GLN A 270 3.31 25.15 13.67
C GLN A 270 1.79 24.90 13.60
N ASN A 271 1.29 24.19 12.58
CA ASN A 271 -0.16 24.00 12.40
C ASN A 271 -0.72 22.67 12.93
N THR A 272 0.12 21.66 13.17
CA THR A 272 -0.29 20.52 14.02
C THR A 272 -0.50 20.94 15.49
N SER A 273 -0.03 22.14 15.85
CA SER A 273 -0.27 22.79 17.15
C SER A 273 -1.45 23.79 17.15
N SER A 274 -2.22 23.97 16.06
CA SER A 274 -3.29 24.98 16.01
C SER A 274 -4.70 24.44 15.72
N GLN A 275 -4.84 23.25 15.12
CA GLN A 275 -6.17 22.61 14.94
C GLN A 275 -6.35 21.28 15.68
N LEU A 276 -5.29 20.57 16.04
CA LEU A 276 -5.35 19.39 16.93
C LEU A 276 -4.97 19.71 18.39
N ALA A 277 -4.50 20.93 18.67
CA ALA A 277 -4.11 21.37 20.02
C ALA A 277 -5.28 21.69 20.96
N LYS A 278 -6.54 21.53 20.54
CA LYS A 278 -7.68 21.75 21.44
C LYS A 278 -7.93 20.60 22.43
N TRP A 279 -7.26 19.46 22.31
CA TRP A 279 -7.62 18.27 23.10
C TRP A 279 -6.53 17.70 24.02
N CYS A 280 -5.29 18.20 23.99
CA CYS A 280 -4.19 17.54 24.73
C CYS A 280 -3.16 18.46 25.39
N ILE A 281 -3.50 19.68 25.84
CA ILE A 281 -2.63 20.40 26.79
C ILE A 281 -3.50 21.21 27.77
N GLY A 282 -3.71 20.66 28.96
CA GLY A 282 -4.05 21.46 30.13
C GLY A 282 -2.88 22.40 30.45
N GLU A 283 -3.19 23.70 30.47
CA GLU A 283 -2.49 24.78 31.16
C GLU A 283 -0.96 24.66 31.33
N ARG A 284 -0.21 25.33 30.43
CA ARG A 284 0.93 26.22 30.75
C ARG A 284 1.62 26.67 29.45
N GLN A 285 1.05 27.68 28.79
CA GLN A 285 1.67 28.33 27.62
C GLN A 285 2.50 29.59 27.99
N ALA A 286 2.63 29.92 29.28
CA ALA A 286 3.17 31.21 29.73
C ALA A 286 4.68 31.20 30.12
N GLU A 287 5.35 30.06 30.24
CA GLU A 287 6.70 30.02 30.85
C GLU A 287 7.88 29.89 29.87
N CYS A 288 7.66 29.79 28.55
CA CYS A 288 8.76 29.59 27.58
C CYS A 288 9.31 30.86 26.91
N GLN A 289 8.85 32.08 27.25
CA GLN A 289 9.34 33.31 26.59
C GLN A 289 10.48 34.06 27.33
N ALA A 290 11.05 33.52 28.41
CA ALA A 290 11.90 34.34 29.30
C ALA A 290 13.42 34.33 29.05
N HIS A 291 14.01 33.48 28.19
CA HIS A 291 15.48 33.43 28.05
C HIS A 291 15.96 33.40 26.59
N GLY A 292 16.14 34.60 26.03
CA GLY A 292 16.99 34.84 24.85
C GLY A 292 18.46 35.02 25.27
N PRO A 293 19.43 34.64 24.42
CA PRO A 293 20.85 34.74 24.74
C PRO A 293 21.31 36.21 24.74
N SER A 294 21.99 36.63 25.81
CA SER A 294 22.61 37.95 25.90
C SER A 294 23.94 37.98 25.14
N ASP A 295 24.06 38.90 24.18
CA ASP A 295 25.31 39.32 23.58
C ASP A 295 26.31 39.80 24.64
N ARG A 296 27.51 39.21 24.68
CA ARG A 296 28.75 39.90 25.11
C ARG A 296 29.96 39.37 24.34
N ALA A 297 30.55 40.31 23.59
CA ALA A 297 31.94 40.50 23.16
C ALA A 297 32.81 39.26 22.83
#